data_AF-A0A962XE85-F1
#
_entry.id   AF-A0A962XE85-F1
#
_cell.length_a   1.000
_cell.length_b   1.000
_cell.length_c   1.000
_cell.angle_alpha   90.00
_cell.angle_beta   90.00
_cell.angle_gamma   90.00
#
_symmetry.space_group_name_H-M   'P 1'
#
loop_
_entity.id
_entity.type
_entity.pdbx_description
1 polymer ?
#
loop_
_entity_poly.entity_id
_entity_poly.type
_entity_poly.pdbx_seq_one_letter_code
_entity_poly.pdbx_strand_id
1 'polypeptide(L)'
;MDRGRITENKSRPDRRAGRAIRCCLAACIALACQGPAFSEEGSISEETLKVALVYKLTKFVEWPVEITGQVATFDICAGTGSPMAGPLMALGDRQTLGRPIRVRLLETFDDEEDARCDVVYLSDDIVEPRLRQHAADRHT
;
A
#
# COMPACT_ATOMS: atom_id res chain seq x y z
N MET A 1 -40.49 32.28 -74.64
CA MET A 1 -39.31 32.45 -73.77
C MET A 1 -39.82 32.69 -72.37
N ASP A 2 -39.94 31.63 -71.57
CA ASP A 2 -40.52 31.71 -70.22
C ASP A 2 -39.48 31.18 -69.23
N ARG A 3 -38.92 32.06 -68.40
CA ARG A 3 -37.91 31.74 -67.39
C ARG A 3 -38.53 31.88 -66.00
N GLY A 4 -38.74 30.72 -65.36
CA GLY A 4 -38.36 30.44 -63.99
C GLY A 4 -38.89 31.37 -62.89
N ARG A 5 -40.03 30.98 -62.30
CA ARG A 5 -40.43 31.41 -60.95
C ARG A 5 -39.72 30.50 -59.93
N ILE A 6 -38.74 31.04 -59.20
CA ILE A 6 -38.16 30.38 -58.03
C ILE A 6 -39.15 30.54 -56.87
N THR A 7 -39.65 29.44 -56.31
CA THR A 7 -40.36 29.46 -55.02
C THR A 7 -39.41 28.99 -53.93
N GLU A 8 -39.01 29.89 -53.04
CA GLU A 8 -38.36 29.61 -51.77
C GLU A 8 -39.22 28.63 -50.93
N ASN A 9 -38.68 27.45 -50.64
CA ASN A 9 -39.32 26.49 -49.74
C ASN A 9 -38.88 26.77 -48.30
N LYS A 10 -39.71 27.50 -47.55
CA LYS A 10 -39.53 27.76 -46.12
C LYS A 10 -40.05 26.58 -45.29
N SER A 11 -39.19 25.58 -45.08
CA SER A 11 -39.44 24.49 -44.14
C SER A 11 -39.60 25.01 -42.72
N ARG A 12 -40.81 24.93 -42.17
CA ARG A 12 -41.07 25.21 -40.76
C ARG A 12 -40.54 24.04 -39.92
N PRO A 13 -39.73 24.29 -38.88
CA PRO A 13 -39.22 23.20 -38.05
C PRO A 13 -40.36 22.58 -37.24
N ASP A 14 -40.57 21.28 -37.42
CA ASP A 14 -41.59 20.51 -36.74
C ASP A 14 -41.28 20.42 -35.23
N ARG A 15 -42.17 20.95 -34.39
CA ARG A 15 -41.96 21.10 -32.93
C ARG A 15 -41.78 19.73 -32.23
N ARG A 16 -42.21 18.64 -32.89
CA ARG A 16 -42.01 17.26 -32.43
C ARG A 16 -40.56 16.79 -32.56
N ALA A 17 -39.84 17.24 -33.59
CA ALA A 17 -38.41 16.96 -33.76
C ALA A 17 -37.57 17.59 -32.63
N GLY A 18 -37.94 18.80 -32.18
CA GLY A 18 -37.27 19.47 -31.06
C GLY A 18 -37.38 18.75 -29.72
N ARG A 19 -38.49 18.01 -29.49
CA ARG A 19 -38.68 17.23 -28.26
C ARG A 19 -37.86 15.94 -28.28
N ALA A 20 -37.77 15.26 -29.43
CA ALA A 20 -36.92 14.09 -29.61
C ALA A 20 -35.43 14.44 -29.42
N ILE A 21 -34.98 15.56 -30.00
CA ILE A 21 -33.60 16.04 -29.86
C ILE A 21 -33.26 16.36 -28.39
N ARG A 22 -34.19 16.96 -27.64
CA ARG A 22 -33.99 17.23 -26.20
C ARG A 22 -33.87 15.95 -25.37
N CYS A 23 -34.67 14.93 -25.67
CA CYS A 23 -34.58 13.64 -24.97
C CYS A 23 -33.26 12.93 -25.29
N CYS A 24 -32.81 12.94 -26.54
CA CYS A 24 -31.51 12.39 -26.92
C CYS A 24 -30.35 13.14 -26.25
N LEU A 25 -30.39 14.47 -26.22
CA LEU A 25 -29.38 15.28 -25.54
C LEU A 25 -29.33 15.00 -24.02
N ALA A 26 -30.49 14.91 -23.37
CA ALA A 26 -30.56 14.57 -21.94
C ALA A 26 -30.02 13.17 -21.64
N ALA A 27 -30.32 12.19 -22.51
CA ALA A 27 -29.80 10.83 -22.39
C ALA A 27 -28.28 10.77 -22.61
N CYS A 28 -27.75 11.50 -23.60
CA CYS A 28 -26.31 11.58 -23.84
C CYS A 28 -25.56 12.26 -22.69
N ILE A 29 -26.13 13.30 -22.08
CA ILE A 29 -25.55 13.96 -20.90
C ILE A 29 -25.56 13.01 -19.70
N ALA A 30 -26.65 12.27 -19.48
CA ALA A 30 -26.73 11.29 -18.40
C ALA A 30 -25.73 10.13 -18.56
N LEU A 31 -25.47 9.69 -19.80
CA LEU A 31 -24.42 8.70 -20.08
C LEU A 31 -23.01 9.27 -19.91
N ALA A 32 -22.77 10.54 -20.25
CA ALA A 32 -21.48 11.19 -20.10
C ALA A 32 -21.10 11.49 -18.64
N CYS A 33 -22.08 11.54 -17.73
CA CYS A 33 -21.85 11.70 -16.28
C CYS A 33 -21.51 10.38 -15.57
N GLN A 34 -21.53 9.23 -16.24
CA GLN A 34 -20.99 7.99 -15.70
C GLN A 34 -19.48 7.97 -15.90
N GLY A 35 -18.78 8.80 -15.14
CA GLY A 35 -17.32 8.72 -15.04
C GLY A 35 -16.90 7.31 -14.57
N PRO A 36 -15.66 6.88 -14.89
CA PRO A 36 -15.16 5.61 -14.39
C PRO A 36 -15.25 5.60 -12.87
N ALA A 37 -16.08 4.71 -12.34
CA ALA A 37 -16.04 4.36 -10.93
C ALA A 37 -14.73 3.59 -10.72
N PHE A 38 -13.67 4.29 -10.33
CA PHE A 38 -12.48 3.65 -9.80
C PHE A 38 -12.88 2.99 -8.47
N SER A 39 -13.27 1.72 -8.54
CA SER A 39 -13.26 0.86 -7.37
C SER A 39 -11.81 0.81 -6.88
N GLU A 40 -11.57 1.05 -5.59
CA GLU A 40 -10.24 1.03 -4.98
C GLU A 40 -9.73 -0.42 -4.83
N GLU A 41 -9.67 -1.12 -5.96
CA GLU A 41 -9.21 -2.49 -6.06
C GLU A 41 -7.69 -2.45 -6.22
N GLY A 42 -6.97 -2.24 -5.10
CA GLY A 42 -5.52 -2.36 -5.07
C GLY A 42 -4.72 -1.28 -4.36
N SER A 43 -5.24 -0.61 -3.33
CA SER A 43 -4.35 0.15 -2.44
C SER A 43 -3.48 -0.83 -1.66
N ILE A 44 -2.16 -0.77 -1.89
CA ILE A 44 -1.18 -1.52 -1.10
C ILE A 44 -1.23 -0.96 0.32
N SER A 45 -1.41 -1.83 1.31
CA SER A 45 -1.47 -1.41 2.71
C SER A 45 -0.15 -0.76 3.13
N GLU A 46 -0.23 0.20 4.07
CA GLU A 46 0.96 0.87 4.60
C GLU A 46 1.95 -0.12 5.22
N GLU A 47 1.45 -1.15 5.90
CA GLU A 47 2.25 -2.22 6.52
C GLU A 47 3.01 -2.99 5.45
N THR A 48 2.38 -3.29 4.32
CA THR A 48 3.03 -3.96 3.19
C THR A 48 4.16 -3.11 2.62
N LEU A 49 3.96 -1.79 2.50
CA LEU A 49 5.02 -0.86 2.07
C LEU A 49 6.18 -0.80 3.08
N LYS A 50 5.86 -0.75 4.38
CA LYS A 50 6.88 -0.77 5.46
C LYS A 50 7.68 -2.06 5.44
N VAL A 51 7.07 -3.22 5.22
CA VAL A 51 7.79 -4.50 5.11
C VAL A 51 8.71 -4.52 3.89
N ALA A 52 8.25 -4.03 2.74
CA ALA A 52 9.09 -3.91 1.56
C ALA A 52 10.30 -2.99 1.81
N LEU A 53 10.12 -1.93 2.61
CA LEU A 53 11.20 -1.06 3.05
C LEU A 53 12.18 -1.80 3.98
N VAL A 54 11.69 -2.50 5.01
CA VAL A 54 12.53 -3.32 5.91
C VAL A 54 13.39 -4.29 5.10
N TYR A 55 12.80 -5.05 4.18
CA TYR A 55 13.55 -5.98 3.32
C TYR A 55 14.64 -5.27 2.51
N LYS A 56 14.35 -4.08 1.94
CA LYS A 56 15.36 -3.30 1.21
C LYS A 56 16.49 -2.85 2.12
N LEU A 57 16.18 -2.34 3.32
CA LEU A 57 17.18 -1.89 4.29
C LEU A 57 18.14 -3.01 4.69
N THR A 58 17.67 -4.27 4.69
CA THR A 58 18.56 -5.40 5.02
C THR A 58 19.78 -5.53 4.10
N LYS A 59 19.74 -4.92 2.90
CA LYS A 59 20.83 -4.98 1.92
C LYS A 59 21.86 -3.87 2.09
N PHE A 60 21.61 -2.91 2.95
CA PHE A 60 22.44 -1.71 3.13
C PHE A 60 23.03 -1.57 4.53
N VAL A 61 22.61 -2.41 5.47
CA VAL A 61 23.19 -2.47 6.81
C VAL A 61 24.29 -3.52 6.80
N GLU A 62 25.37 -3.27 7.53
CA GLU A 62 26.44 -4.24 7.77
C GLU A 62 26.34 -4.71 9.23
N TRP A 63 26.21 -6.02 9.42
CA TRP A 63 26.24 -6.62 10.75
C TRP A 63 27.67 -7.09 11.04
N PRO A 64 28.19 -6.85 12.25
CA PRO A 64 29.54 -7.29 12.60
C PRO A 64 29.67 -8.81 12.42
N VAL A 65 30.79 -9.21 11.82
CA VAL A 65 31.06 -10.59 11.39
C VAL A 65 31.15 -11.53 12.60
N GLU A 66 31.57 -11.01 13.76
CA GLU A 66 31.64 -11.75 15.01
C GLU A 66 30.26 -12.25 15.50
N ILE A 67 29.17 -11.59 15.10
CA ILE A 67 27.78 -11.96 15.44
C ILE A 67 27.15 -12.84 14.35
N THR A 68 27.60 -12.70 13.09
CA THR A 68 27.03 -13.41 11.93
C THR A 68 27.76 -14.71 11.57
N GLY A 69 28.88 -15.02 12.23
CA GLY A 69 29.58 -16.30 12.08
C GLY A 69 28.65 -17.49 12.31
N GLN A 70 28.44 -18.30 11.26
CA GLN A 70 27.62 -19.52 11.25
C GLN A 70 26.09 -19.39 11.40
N VAL A 71 25.48 -18.19 11.34
CA VAL A 71 24.01 -18.10 11.46
C VAL A 71 23.33 -18.45 10.14
N ALA A 72 22.67 -19.62 10.11
CA ALA A 72 22.07 -20.19 8.91
C ALA A 72 20.86 -19.41 8.36
N THR A 73 20.20 -18.58 9.17
CA THR A 73 19.01 -17.80 8.80
C THR A 73 19.22 -16.33 9.13
N PHE A 74 18.56 -15.42 8.42
CA PHE A 74 18.46 -14.00 8.75
C PHE A 74 17.15 -13.76 9.50
N ASP A 75 17.23 -13.48 10.79
CA ASP A 75 16.08 -13.48 11.69
C ASP A 75 15.49 -12.08 11.83
N ILE A 76 14.20 -11.95 11.48
CA ILE A 76 13.42 -10.73 11.65
C ILE A 76 12.36 -10.98 12.72
N CYS A 77 12.38 -10.18 13.78
CA CYS A 77 11.50 -10.32 14.93
C CYS A 77 10.46 -9.21 14.99
N ALA A 78 9.23 -9.53 15.37
CA ALA A 78 8.15 -8.58 15.58
C ALA A 78 7.22 -9.08 16.68
N GLY A 79 6.40 -8.21 17.25
CA GLY A 79 5.46 -8.59 18.31
C GLY A 79 4.31 -9.40 17.73
N THR A 80 3.84 -10.41 18.46
CA THR A 80 2.71 -11.26 18.03
C THR A 80 1.44 -10.45 17.76
N GLY A 81 1.22 -9.36 18.48
CA GLY A 81 0.08 -8.43 18.27
C GLY A 81 0.32 -7.34 17.21
N SER A 82 1.48 -7.33 16.56
CA SER A 82 1.87 -6.25 15.66
C SER A 82 1.05 -6.28 14.36
N PRO A 83 0.59 -5.13 13.83
CA PRO A 83 -0.04 -5.06 12.51
C PRO A 83 0.91 -5.49 11.38
N MET A 84 2.23 -5.48 11.64
CA MET A 84 3.25 -5.92 10.70
C MET A 84 3.43 -7.45 10.66
N ALA A 85 2.87 -8.21 11.60
CA ALA A 85 3.13 -9.66 11.73
C ALA A 85 2.78 -10.42 10.44
N GLY A 86 1.58 -10.21 9.90
CA GLY A 86 1.13 -10.84 8.65
C GLY A 86 2.02 -10.49 7.45
N PRO A 87 2.18 -9.18 7.13
CA PRO A 87 3.06 -8.74 6.05
C PRO A 87 4.51 -9.23 6.19
N LEU A 88 5.07 -9.26 7.40
CA LEU A 88 6.43 -9.76 7.64
C LEU A 88 6.53 -11.25 7.33
N MET A 89 5.57 -12.07 7.79
CA MET A 89 5.57 -13.51 7.50
C MET A 89 5.63 -13.82 6.00
N ALA A 90 5.10 -12.94 5.14
CA ALA A 90 5.20 -13.08 3.69
C ALA A 90 6.64 -12.98 3.14
N LEU A 91 7.61 -12.54 3.96
CA LEU A 91 9.04 -12.57 3.63
C LEU A 91 9.70 -13.93 3.90
N GLY A 92 9.04 -14.89 4.56
CA GLY A 92 9.66 -16.16 5.00
C GLY A 92 10.27 -17.00 3.87
N ASP A 93 9.77 -16.87 2.65
CA ASP A 93 10.31 -17.57 1.47
C ASP A 93 11.42 -16.79 0.74
N ARG A 94 11.81 -15.64 1.27
CA ARG A 94 12.85 -14.77 0.69
C ARG A 94 14.20 -15.01 1.37
N GLN A 95 15.24 -14.46 0.76
CA GLN A 95 16.59 -14.49 1.29
C GLN A 95 17.19 -13.10 1.23
N THR A 96 18.07 -12.79 2.19
CA THR A 96 18.90 -11.59 2.16
C THR A 96 20.32 -11.93 2.59
N LEU A 97 21.32 -11.28 1.99
CA LEU A 97 22.74 -11.58 2.24
C LEU A 97 23.10 -13.07 2.09
N GLY A 98 22.41 -13.80 1.21
CA GLY A 98 22.59 -15.25 1.03
C GLY A 98 22.02 -16.13 2.15
N ARG A 99 21.37 -15.55 3.16
CA ARG A 99 20.71 -16.24 4.27
C ARG A 99 19.19 -16.26 4.07
N PRO A 100 18.49 -17.40 4.22
CA PRO A 100 17.04 -17.46 4.25
C PRO A 100 16.45 -16.61 5.38
N ILE A 101 15.42 -15.83 5.08
CA ILE A 101 14.75 -14.98 6.06
C ILE A 101 13.83 -15.85 6.92
N ARG A 102 13.95 -15.72 8.24
CA ARG A 102 13.05 -16.36 9.20
C ARG A 102 12.37 -15.29 10.03
N VAL A 103 11.06 -15.30 10.04
CA VAL A 103 10.26 -14.35 10.84
C VAL A 103 9.88 -15.00 12.16
N ARG A 104 10.18 -14.31 13.27
CA ARG A 104 9.83 -14.74 14.63
C ARG A 104 8.84 -13.74 15.22
N LEU A 105 7.71 -14.26 15.70
CA LEU A 105 6.76 -13.47 16.46
C LEU A 105 7.05 -13.66 17.95
N LEU A 106 7.32 -12.56 18.65
CA LEU A 106 7.68 -12.54 20.05
C LEU A 106 6.49 -12.07 20.89
N GLU A 107 6.26 -12.74 22.02
CA GLU A 107 5.26 -12.29 23.01
C GLU A 107 5.81 -11.15 23.88
N THR A 108 7.11 -11.19 24.17
CA THR A 108 7.83 -10.21 24.97
C THR A 108 9.12 -9.82 24.28
N PHE A 109 9.57 -8.59 24.53
CA PHE A 109 10.87 -8.11 24.05
C PHE A 109 11.77 -7.87 25.25
N ASP A 110 12.85 -8.62 25.33
CA ASP A 110 13.90 -8.53 26.34
C ASP A 110 15.27 -8.65 25.66
N ASP A 111 16.33 -8.37 26.41
CA ASP A 111 17.68 -8.33 25.86
C ASP A 111 18.12 -9.68 25.26
N GLU A 112 17.63 -10.80 25.79
CA GLU A 112 18.01 -12.13 25.32
C GLU A 112 17.28 -12.48 24.02
N GLU A 113 15.97 -12.26 23.95
CA GLU A 113 15.19 -12.51 22.75
C GLU A 113 15.60 -11.58 21.61
N ASP A 114 15.84 -10.30 21.89
CA ASP A 114 16.25 -9.29 20.90
C ASP A 114 17.64 -9.60 20.33
N ALA A 115 18.58 -10.05 21.16
CA ALA A 115 19.93 -10.41 20.73
C ALA A 115 19.96 -11.61 19.76
N ARG A 116 18.87 -12.39 19.69
CA ARG A 116 18.72 -13.51 18.75
C ARG A 116 18.11 -13.09 17.41
N CYS A 117 17.96 -11.79 17.15
CA CYS A 117 17.35 -11.24 15.93
C CYS A 117 18.35 -10.36 15.18
N ASP A 118 18.44 -10.48 13.85
CA ASP A 118 19.23 -9.55 13.02
C ASP A 118 18.52 -8.20 12.88
N VAL A 119 17.18 -8.23 12.88
CA VAL A 119 16.30 -7.04 12.83
C VAL A 119 15.15 -7.23 13.81
N VAL A 120 14.85 -6.19 14.60
CA VAL A 120 13.71 -6.16 15.51
C VAL A 120 12.77 -5.03 15.09
N TYR A 121 11.53 -5.35 14.75
CA TYR A 121 10.47 -4.38 14.56
C TYR A 121 9.74 -4.14 15.89
N LEU A 122 9.80 -2.90 16.36
CA LEU A 122 9.09 -2.45 17.55
C LEU A 122 7.91 -1.57 17.11
N SER A 123 6.71 -1.93 17.56
CA SER A 123 5.52 -1.09 17.40
C SER A 123 5.42 -0.07 18.55
N ASP A 124 4.67 1.00 18.33
CA ASP A 124 4.59 2.15 19.24
C ASP A 124 4.18 1.77 20.68
N ASP A 125 3.32 0.76 20.82
CA ASP A 125 2.87 0.20 22.11
C ASP A 125 4.02 -0.41 22.93
N ILE A 126 5.11 -0.83 22.28
CA ILE A 126 6.28 -1.45 22.90
C ILE A 126 7.41 -0.42 23.07
N VAL A 127 7.53 0.52 22.13
CA VAL A 127 8.59 1.54 22.14
C VAL A 127 8.45 2.50 23.32
N GLU A 128 7.24 3.05 23.57
CA GLU A 128 7.06 4.05 24.62
C GLU A 128 7.46 3.56 26.04
N PRO A 129 7.02 2.35 26.49
CA PRO A 129 7.45 1.82 27.78
C PRO A 129 8.96 1.58 27.86
N ARG A 130 9.57 1.01 26.81
CA ARG A 130 11.01 0.72 26.77
C ARG A 130 11.88 1.97 26.79
N LEU A 131 11.50 3.00 26.04
CA LEU A 131 12.21 4.28 26.06
C LEU A 131 12.17 4.93 27.45
N ARG A 132 11.03 4.84 28.14
CA ARG A 132 10.90 5.33 29.53
C ARG A 132 11.79 4.55 30.49
N GLN A 133 11.85 3.24 30.34
CA GLN A 133 12.69 2.40 31.19
C GLN A 133 14.18 2.66 30.97
N HIS A 134 14.63 2.73 29.72
CA HIS A 134 16.02 3.07 29.40
C HIS A 134 16.41 4.49 29.86
N ALA A 135 15.46 5.43 29.88
CA ALA A 135 15.69 6.75 30.46
C ALA A 135 15.86 6.69 31.98
N ALA A 136 15.10 5.84 32.69
CA ALA A 136 15.23 5.65 34.13
C ALA A 136 16.56 4.99 34.51
N ASP A 137 16.99 3.98 33.76
CA ASP A 137 18.22 3.22 34.03
C ASP A 137 19.49 4.08 33.85
N ARG A 138 19.46 5.09 32.96
CA ARG A 138 20.59 6.04 32.80
C ARG A 138 20.80 6.99 33.96
N HIS A 139 19.86 7.07 34.91
CA HIS A 139 19.94 7.95 36.07
C HIS A 139 20.34 7.22 37.37
N THR A 140 20.69 5.94 37.28
CA THR A 140 21.13 5.10 38.41
C THR A 140 22.58 4.68 38.22
#